data_AF-A0A919D8U9-F1
#
_entry.id   AF-A0A919D8U9-F1
#
_cell.length_a   1.000
_cell.length_b   1.000
_cell.length_c   1.000
_cell.angle_alpha   90.00
_cell.angle_beta   90.00
_cell.angle_gamma   90.00
#
_symmetry.space_group_name_H-M   'P 1'
#
loop_
_entity.id
_entity.type
_entity.pdbx_description
1 polymer ?
#
loop_
_entity_poly.entity_id
_entity_poly.type
_entity_poly.pdbx_seq_one_letter_code
_entity_poly.pdbx_strand_id
1 'polypeptide(L)'
;MLKAEAVVAPEQGPKCTLTGGEWYSPYDDRYIQGARGVDVDHLVLLAEACDSGASAWTVKEREAYADDLGDDRALIAVSAAAKRSKADQDPTTWLPPAAGYRCPYVTDWVADKTWWGLSIDPVQSRWLCTRFLCSKPGTAAAFLG
;
A
#
# COMPACT_ATOMS: atom_id res chain seq x y z
N MET A 1 2.54 7.06 -12.16
CA MET A 1 1.93 5.97 -11.37
C MET A 1 0.80 5.26 -12.14
N LEU A 2 -0.45 5.73 -12.20
CA LEU A 2 -1.56 4.96 -12.83
C LEU A 2 -1.30 4.43 -14.25
N LYS A 3 -0.66 5.22 -15.13
CA LYS A 3 -0.33 4.73 -16.49
C LYS A 3 0.77 3.66 -16.49
N ALA A 4 1.65 3.66 -15.50
CA ALA A 4 2.76 2.71 -15.36
C ALA A 4 2.31 1.36 -14.79
N GLU A 5 1.32 1.36 -13.89
CA GLU A 5 0.76 0.12 -13.31
C GLU A 5 -0.38 -0.49 -14.13
N ALA A 6 -0.76 0.16 -15.22
CA ALA A 6 -1.78 -0.36 -16.11
C ALA A 6 -1.25 -1.61 -16.85
N VAL A 7 -2.00 -2.71 -16.76
CA VAL A 7 -1.76 -3.93 -17.52
C VAL A 7 -2.08 -3.70 -18.99
N VAL A 8 -3.19 -2.99 -19.25
CA VAL A 8 -3.53 -2.46 -20.57
C VAL A 8 -3.46 -0.95 -20.48
N ALA A 9 -2.62 -0.33 -21.31
CA ALA A 9 -2.40 1.12 -21.27
C ALA A 9 -3.71 1.89 -21.53
N PRO A 10 -4.05 2.89 -20.68
CA PRO A 10 -5.16 3.79 -20.96
C PRO A 10 -4.75 4.90 -21.93
N GLU A 11 -5.74 5.50 -22.56
CA GLU A 11 -5.57 6.75 -23.29
C GLU A 11 -5.68 7.94 -22.32
N GLN A 12 -4.79 8.93 -22.46
CA GLN A 12 -4.84 10.16 -21.67
C GLN A 12 -5.39 11.29 -22.53
N GLY A 13 -6.60 11.73 -22.19
CA GLY A 13 -7.26 12.87 -22.78
C GLY A 13 -6.95 14.19 -22.07
N PRO A 14 -7.69 15.26 -22.42
CA PRO A 14 -7.57 16.57 -21.80
C PRO A 14 -7.75 16.52 -20.28
N LYS A 15 -7.08 17.44 -19.57
CA LYS A 15 -7.09 17.54 -18.10
C LYS A 15 -6.69 16.24 -17.38
N CYS A 16 -5.82 15.44 -18.00
CA CYS A 16 -5.35 14.15 -17.47
C CYS A 16 -6.46 13.12 -17.23
N THR A 17 -7.57 13.24 -17.96
CA THR A 17 -8.65 12.24 -17.91
C THR A 17 -8.16 10.96 -18.58
N LEU A 18 -8.26 9.83 -17.89
CA LEU A 18 -7.93 8.52 -18.45
C LEU A 18 -9.18 7.82 -18.97
N THR A 19 -9.11 7.25 -20.17
CA THR A 19 -10.15 6.43 -20.78
C THR A 19 -9.61 5.06 -21.16
N GLY A 20 -10.46 4.03 -21.04
CA GLY A 20 -10.04 2.64 -21.22
C GLY A 20 -9.04 2.19 -20.16
N GLY A 21 -8.18 1.25 -20.54
CA GLY A 21 -7.17 0.64 -19.70
C GLY A 21 -7.69 -0.48 -18.79
N GLU A 22 -6.76 -1.25 -18.27
CA GLU A 22 -7.00 -2.33 -17.32
C GLU A 22 -5.88 -2.34 -16.28
N TRP A 23 -6.25 -2.51 -15.01
CA TRP A 23 -5.34 -2.56 -13.88
C TRP A 23 -5.57 -3.83 -13.08
N TYR A 24 -4.50 -4.37 -12.50
CA TYR A 24 -4.62 -5.45 -11.54
C TYR A 24 -4.56 -4.86 -10.12
N SER A 25 -5.56 -5.16 -9.30
CA SER A 25 -5.63 -4.75 -7.91
C SER A 25 -5.17 -5.91 -7.02
N PRO A 26 -3.99 -5.82 -6.39
CA PRO A 26 -3.46 -6.91 -5.57
C PRO A 26 -4.21 -7.06 -4.24
N TYR A 27 -4.93 -6.04 -3.79
CA TYR A 27 -5.70 -6.12 -2.54
C TYR A 27 -6.84 -7.13 -2.60
N ASP A 28 -7.47 -7.28 -3.76
CA ASP A 28 -8.63 -8.14 -3.97
C ASP A 28 -8.44 -9.18 -5.08
N ASP A 29 -7.24 -9.28 -5.66
CA ASP A 29 -6.84 -10.25 -6.70
C ASP A 29 -7.75 -10.18 -7.93
N ARG A 30 -7.93 -8.96 -8.47
CA ARG A 30 -8.87 -8.68 -9.57
C ARG A 30 -8.32 -7.74 -10.61
N TYR A 31 -8.67 -8.02 -11.86
CA TYR A 31 -8.52 -7.06 -12.96
C TYR A 31 -9.71 -6.11 -12.98
N ILE A 32 -9.40 -4.83 -13.09
CA ILE A 32 -10.36 -3.72 -13.08
C ILE A 32 -10.27 -3.01 -14.42
N GLN A 33 -11.39 -2.98 -15.13
CA GLN A 33 -11.49 -2.30 -16.43
C GLN A 33 -11.92 -0.85 -16.24
N GLY A 34 -11.19 0.04 -16.92
CA GLY A 34 -11.49 1.47 -16.93
C GLY A 34 -11.00 2.20 -15.69
N ALA A 35 -10.44 3.39 -15.91
CA ALA A 35 -9.84 4.23 -14.89
C ALA A 35 -10.78 4.65 -13.73
N ARG A 36 -12.11 4.47 -13.86
CA ARG A 36 -13.09 4.82 -12.80
C ARG A 36 -13.18 3.78 -11.69
N GLY A 37 -12.74 2.54 -11.94
CA GLY A 37 -12.80 1.46 -10.97
C GLY A 37 -11.55 1.35 -10.10
N VAL A 38 -10.49 2.08 -10.43
CA VAL A 38 -9.18 2.03 -9.79
C VAL A 38 -8.91 3.35 -9.07
N ASP A 39 -8.32 3.28 -7.89
CA ASP A 39 -7.81 4.42 -7.15
C ASP A 39 -6.32 4.20 -6.84
N VAL A 40 -5.58 5.30 -6.71
CA VAL A 40 -4.25 5.28 -6.10
C VAL A 40 -4.42 5.26 -4.59
N ASP A 41 -3.84 4.26 -3.93
CA ASP A 41 -3.78 4.15 -2.48
C ASP A 41 -2.36 4.45 -2.00
N HIS A 42 -2.27 5.19 -0.89
CA HIS A 42 -1.02 5.26 -0.12
C HIS A 42 -0.95 4.01 0.74
N LEU A 43 0.16 3.27 0.67
CA LEU A 43 0.30 2.02 1.41
C LEU A 43 0.15 2.25 2.91
N VAL A 44 0.81 3.27 3.46
CA VAL A 44 0.46 3.87 4.75
C VAL A 44 -0.31 5.16 4.47
N LEU A 45 -1.60 5.22 4.83
CA LEU A 45 -2.41 6.39 4.51
C LEU A 45 -1.93 7.65 5.22
N LEU A 46 -2.21 8.81 4.62
CA LEU A 46 -1.85 10.12 5.20
C LEU A 46 -2.33 10.31 6.65
N ALA A 47 -3.53 9.83 6.99
CA ALA A 47 -4.07 9.92 8.34
C ALA A 47 -3.27 9.05 9.33
N GLU A 48 -3.03 7.78 8.99
CA GLU A 48 -2.18 6.88 9.78
C GLU A 48 -0.74 7.41 9.89
N ALA A 49 -0.20 7.99 8.81
CA ALA A 49 1.13 8.61 8.84
C ALA A 49 1.17 9.76 9.85
N CYS A 50 0.13 10.60 9.90
CA CYS A 50 -0.01 11.67 10.89
C CYS A 50 0.01 11.13 12.33
N ASP A 51 -0.74 10.06 12.59
CA ASP A 51 -0.79 9.38 13.89
C ASP A 51 0.54 8.70 14.24
N SER A 52 1.29 8.29 13.21
CA SER A 52 2.62 7.66 13.33
C SER A 52 3.78 8.66 13.41
N GLY A 53 3.51 9.98 13.46
CA GLY A 53 4.51 11.02 13.69
C GLY A 53 4.64 12.08 12.60
N ALA A 54 3.99 11.90 11.44
CA ALA A 54 4.00 12.89 10.36
C ALA A 54 3.26 14.19 10.72
N SER A 55 2.51 14.21 11.81
CA SER A 55 1.91 15.44 12.36
C SER A 55 2.96 16.50 12.73
N ALA A 56 4.18 16.09 13.06
CA ALA A 56 5.30 16.99 13.35
C ALA A 56 6.06 17.48 12.09
N TRP A 57 5.76 16.90 10.92
CA TRP A 57 6.43 17.26 9.68
C TRP A 57 6.09 18.68 9.21
N THR A 58 7.01 19.28 8.47
CA THR A 58 6.78 20.48 7.69
C THR A 58 5.80 20.21 6.55
N VAL A 59 5.27 21.28 5.94
CA VAL A 59 4.42 21.16 4.74
C VAL A 59 5.16 20.44 3.62
N LYS A 60 6.44 20.76 3.41
CA LYS A 60 7.26 20.17 2.34
C LYS A 60 7.47 18.66 2.52
N GLU A 61 7.67 18.20 3.75
CA GLU A 61 7.79 16.77 4.05
C GLU A 61 6.46 16.02 3.80
N ARG A 62 5.32 16.62 4.18
CA ARG A 62 4.01 16.04 3.87
C ARG A 62 3.72 15.97 2.37
N GLU A 63 4.11 16.99 1.61
CA GLU A 63 4.01 16.99 0.14
C GLU A 63 4.90 15.90 -0.46
N ALA A 64 6.15 15.79 0.01
CA ALA A 64 7.07 14.75 -0.46
C ALA A 64 6.57 13.33 -0.20
N TYR A 65 5.93 13.09 0.96
CA TYR A 65 5.28 11.82 1.27
C TYR A 65 4.04 11.56 0.41
N ALA A 66 3.19 12.59 0.21
CA ALA A 66 1.98 12.46 -0.60
C ALA A 66 2.28 12.12 -2.06
N ASP A 67 3.41 12.61 -2.58
CA ASP A 67 3.84 12.46 -3.97
C ASP A 67 5.03 11.50 -4.12
N ASP A 68 5.28 10.61 -3.16
CA ASP A 68 6.43 9.70 -3.20
C ASP A 68 6.33 8.72 -4.38
N LEU A 69 7.23 8.92 -5.35
CA LEU A 69 7.46 8.03 -6.49
C LEU A 69 8.89 7.45 -6.47
N GLY A 70 9.64 7.70 -5.39
CA GLY A 70 11.00 7.18 -5.20
C GLY A 70 11.02 5.78 -4.59
N ASP A 71 9.95 5.38 -3.91
CA ASP A 71 9.70 4.03 -3.43
C ASP A 71 8.44 3.45 -4.10
N ASP A 72 8.62 2.41 -4.92
CA ASP A 72 7.53 1.73 -5.64
C ASP A 72 6.46 1.10 -4.72
N ARG A 73 6.72 1.05 -3.41
CA ARG A 73 5.77 0.55 -2.41
C ARG A 73 4.82 1.62 -1.89
N ALA A 74 5.19 2.90 -1.98
CA ALA A 74 4.47 3.98 -1.31
C ALA A 74 3.06 4.22 -1.90
N LEU A 75 2.93 4.10 -3.23
CA LEU A 75 1.69 4.30 -3.97
C LEU A 75 1.34 3.05 -4.77
N ILE A 76 0.08 2.62 -4.73
CA ILE A 76 -0.37 1.40 -5.41
C ILE A 76 -1.77 1.55 -6.03
N ALA A 77 -1.95 1.07 -7.25
CA ALA A 77 -3.23 1.09 -7.95
C ALA A 77 -4.08 -0.10 -7.47
N VAL A 78 -5.22 0.20 -6.85
CA VAL A 78 -6.10 -0.80 -6.26
C VAL A 78 -7.54 -0.52 -6.63
N SER A 79 -8.42 -1.50 -6.45
CA SER A 79 -9.84 -1.26 -6.66
C SER A 79 -10.35 -0.19 -5.70
N ALA A 80 -11.20 0.70 -6.22
CA ALA A 80 -11.81 1.76 -5.42
C ALA A 80 -12.61 1.20 -4.23
N ALA A 81 -13.12 -0.03 -4.34
CA ALA A 81 -13.81 -0.73 -3.25
C ALA A 81 -12.82 -1.14 -2.14
N ALA A 82 -11.68 -1.74 -2.48
CA ALA A 82 -10.68 -2.15 -1.50
C ALA A 82 -10.09 -0.93 -0.76
N LYS A 83 -9.77 0.16 -1.48
CA LYS A 83 -9.30 1.41 -0.86
C LYS A 83 -10.31 1.97 0.15
N ARG A 84 -11.60 2.03 -0.21
CA ARG A 84 -12.65 2.51 0.71
C ARG A 84 -12.84 1.58 1.90
N SER A 85 -12.68 0.27 1.71
CA SER A 85 -12.74 -0.70 2.81
C SER A 85 -11.56 -0.57 3.76
N LYS A 86 -10.36 -0.24 3.26
CA LYS A 86 -9.16 0.01 4.07
C LYS A 86 -9.31 1.28 4.90
N ALA A 87 -9.80 2.35 4.29
CA ALA A 87 -9.86 3.67 4.92
C ALA A 87 -8.51 4.01 5.58
N ASP A 88 -8.49 4.58 6.78
CA ASP A 88 -7.30 4.92 7.58
C ASP A 88 -6.82 3.76 8.48
N GLN A 89 -7.30 2.53 8.27
CA GLN A 89 -7.01 1.41 9.16
C GLN A 89 -5.60 0.84 8.95
N ASP A 90 -4.96 0.49 10.07
CA ASP A 90 -3.67 -0.19 10.09
C ASP A 90 -3.79 -1.72 9.83
N PRO A 91 -2.68 -2.44 9.63
CA PRO A 91 -2.67 -3.88 9.42
C PRO A 91 -3.25 -4.73 10.56
N THR A 92 -3.38 -4.18 11.77
CA THR A 92 -3.98 -4.89 12.91
C THR A 92 -5.50 -4.95 12.78
N THR A 93 -6.08 -4.00 12.06
CA THR A 93 -7.53 -3.85 11.87
C THR A 93 -7.98 -4.28 10.47
N TRP A 94 -7.19 -3.96 9.45
CA TRP A 94 -7.52 -4.26 8.06
C TRP A 94 -6.38 -4.99 7.36
N LEU A 95 -6.73 -6.04 6.61
CA LEU A 95 -5.81 -6.71 5.69
C LEU A 95 -6.49 -6.84 4.33
N PRO A 96 -5.68 -6.89 3.24
CA PRO A 96 -6.18 -7.24 1.92
C PRO A 96 -7.10 -8.47 1.97
N PRO A 97 -8.30 -8.39 1.34
CA PRO A 97 -9.16 -9.55 1.12
C PRO A 97 -8.43 -10.71 0.44
N ALA A 98 -7.53 -10.41 -0.50
CA ALA A 98 -6.65 -11.38 -1.13
C ALA A 98 -5.61 -11.90 -0.13
N ALA A 99 -5.84 -13.09 0.42
CA ALA A 99 -4.97 -13.69 1.42
C ALA A 99 -3.52 -13.86 0.96
N GLY A 100 -3.30 -14.16 -0.33
CA GLY A 100 -1.96 -14.28 -0.93
C GLY A 100 -1.16 -12.98 -0.95
N TYR A 101 -1.82 -11.82 -0.90
CA TYR A 101 -1.17 -10.51 -0.91
C TYR A 101 -0.90 -9.94 0.49
N ARG A 102 -1.42 -10.56 1.55
CA ARG A 102 -1.25 -10.04 2.91
C ARG A 102 0.22 -9.96 3.31
N CYS A 103 1.02 -10.96 2.93
CA CYS A 103 2.45 -10.97 3.27
C CYS A 103 3.24 -9.83 2.64
N PRO A 104 3.16 -9.63 1.30
CA PRO A 104 3.67 -8.43 0.65
C PRO A 104 3.17 -7.15 1.32
N TYR A 105 1.85 -7.00 1.49
CA TYR A 105 1.24 -5.81 2.08
C TYR A 105 1.85 -5.40 3.43
N VAL A 106 1.97 -6.33 4.38
CA VAL A 106 2.51 -6.00 5.71
C VAL A 106 4.03 -5.78 5.66
N THR A 107 4.74 -6.51 4.80
CA THR A 107 6.19 -6.32 4.63
C THR A 107 6.48 -4.92 4.07
N ASP A 108 5.73 -4.53 3.06
CA ASP A 108 5.84 -3.23 2.42
C ASP A 108 5.38 -2.12 3.37
N TRP A 109 4.34 -2.34 4.18
CA TRP A 109 3.91 -1.40 5.22
C TRP A 109 5.04 -1.06 6.20
N VAL A 110 5.73 -2.08 6.71
CA VAL A 110 6.88 -1.88 7.61
C VAL A 110 8.02 -1.17 6.87
N ALA A 111 8.25 -1.52 5.61
CA ALA A 111 9.31 -0.89 4.81
C ALA A 111 9.04 0.59 4.54
N ASP A 112 7.81 0.96 4.17
CA ASP A 112 7.38 2.33 3.93
C ASP A 112 7.46 3.18 5.21
N LYS A 113 6.95 2.64 6.33
CA LYS A 113 7.14 3.29 7.65
C LYS A 113 8.62 3.48 7.99
N THR A 114 9.48 2.51 7.66
CA THR A 114 10.92 2.62 7.91
C THR A 114 11.57 3.67 7.01
N TRP A 115 11.21 3.72 5.73
CA TRP A 115 11.72 4.67 4.74
C TRP A 115 11.45 6.12 5.15
N TRP A 116 10.25 6.38 5.65
CA TRP A 116 9.82 7.71 6.10
C TRP A 116 10.05 8.00 7.59
N GLY A 117 10.62 7.05 8.35
CA GLY A 117 10.85 7.22 9.78
C GLY A 117 9.56 7.35 10.62
N LEU A 118 8.46 6.75 10.14
CA LEU A 118 7.20 6.66 10.85
C LEU A 118 7.28 5.62 11.98
N SER A 119 6.58 5.89 13.07
CA SER A 119 6.54 4.97 14.21
C SER A 119 5.59 3.79 13.99
N ILE A 120 5.94 2.67 14.61
CA ILE A 120 5.07 1.50 14.78
C ILE A 120 4.66 1.49 16.24
N ASP A 121 3.36 1.62 16.52
CA ASP A 121 2.88 1.63 17.88
C ASP A 121 3.01 0.24 18.56
N PRO A 122 2.88 0.14 19.89
CA PRO A 122 3.05 -1.12 20.59
C PRO A 122 2.04 -2.23 20.21
N VAL A 123 0.82 -1.89 19.80
CA VAL A 123 -0.19 -2.84 19.31
C VAL A 123 0.24 -3.39 17.95
N GLN A 124 0.60 -2.51 17.01
CA GLN A 124 1.15 -2.92 15.70
C GLN A 124 2.38 -3.81 15.89
N SER A 125 3.33 -3.42 16.73
CA SER A 125 4.55 -4.18 17.00
C SER A 125 4.24 -5.58 17.55
N ARG A 126 3.36 -5.70 18.55
CA ARG A 126 2.96 -7.01 19.10
C ARG A 126 2.26 -7.86 18.05
N TRP A 127 1.37 -7.27 17.27
CA TRP A 127 0.64 -7.98 16.22
C TRP A 127 1.58 -8.54 15.16
N LEU A 128 2.54 -7.74 14.69
CA LEU A 128 3.58 -8.16 13.74
C LEU A 128 4.38 -9.35 14.29
N CYS A 129 4.87 -9.26 15.52
CA CYS A 129 5.70 -10.30 16.13
C CYS A 129 4.97 -11.62 16.42
N THR A 130 3.68 -11.55 16.80
CA THR A 130 2.95 -12.73 17.32
C THR A 130 2.02 -13.36 16.31
N ARG A 131 1.48 -12.57 15.38
CA ARG A 131 0.39 -13.01 14.49
C ARG A 131 0.80 -13.06 13.04
N PHE A 132 1.81 -12.29 12.65
CA PHE A 132 2.18 -12.12 11.26
C PHE A 132 3.59 -12.63 10.96
N LEU A 133 3.76 -13.95 11.04
CA LEU A 133 4.95 -14.63 10.54
C LEU A 133 4.72 -15.00 9.07
N CYS A 134 5.24 -14.18 8.15
CA CYS A 134 5.37 -14.59 6.76
C CYS A 134 6.49 -15.63 6.65
N SER A 135 6.12 -16.89 6.81
CA SER A 135 6.97 -17.97 6.34
C SER A 135 7.01 -17.86 4.82
N LYS A 136 8.18 -17.52 4.26
CA LYS A 136 8.38 -17.74 2.82
C LYS A 136 8.16 -19.23 2.56
N PRO A 137 7.32 -19.63 1.59
CA PRO A 137 7.38 -20.98 1.08
C PRO A 137 8.80 -21.19 0.53
N GLY A 138 9.63 -21.97 1.23
CA GLY A 138 10.99 -22.33 0.79
C GLY A 138 12.16 -22.05 1.74
N THR A 139 11.99 -21.34 2.86
CA THR A 139 13.07 -21.19 3.87
C THR A 139 12.66 -21.80 5.21
N ALA A 140 12.45 -23.11 5.21
CA ALA A 140 12.52 -23.92 6.41
C ALA A 140 13.83 -24.72 6.39
N ALA A 141 14.95 -24.06 6.69
CA ALA A 141 16.21 -24.63 7.20
C ALA A 141 17.33 -23.60 7.04
N ALA A 142 17.68 -22.91 8.11
CA ALA A 142 19.05 -22.47 8.42
C ALA A 142 19.03 -21.47 9.57
N PHE A 143 18.67 -21.89 10.78
CA PHE A 143 19.13 -21.23 12.02
C PHE A 143 19.02 -22.22 13.18
N LEU A 144 19.77 -23.32 13.07
CA LEU A 144 20.31 -24.07 14.21
C LEU A 144 21.65 -24.65 13.74
N GLY A 145 22.73 -23.96 14.14
CA GLY A 145 24.12 -24.30 13.90
C GLY A 145 24.99 -23.39 14.73
#